data_AF-A0A3C0BIP4-F1
#
_entry.id   AF-A0A3C0BIP4-F1
#
_cell.length_a   1.000
_cell.length_b   1.000
_cell.length_c   1.000
_cell.angle_alpha   90.00
_cell.angle_beta   90.00
_cell.angle_gamma   90.00
#
_symmetry.space_group_name_H-M   'P 1'
#
loop_
_entity.id
_entity.type
_entity.pdbx_description
1 polymer ?
#
loop_
_entity_poly.entity_id
_entity_poly.type
_entity_poly.pdbx_seq_one_letter_code
_entity_poly.pdbx_strand_id
1 'polypeptide(L)'
;MKKVFYLKKYLILTCMHVCVFFLLCSCSTTAPSERTAGGKISVVSTEKKKVPVNLTEQTDSDDDVKQRASLAAEKEFKQKIAGIDFSVESSPKQTTKKTAFSSAYVVKVTDASGNPVPDFSVTISCPASRTNDSIVYETKTAATDADGLITFQPGVPEFSFDDKVTFYPTPVSSDPSIIQAAFAAGVTVPYKVLSDYARKPGVIYVFDFNEDSKPGTNSQYLLRELINSGVRVGNAPIPTSNYLSKPVESLYKATYSIVGSAYSFMICGSVKYVQPIEKNEDGKYVCQLVADIQCIDMKDGSVVYTTQQTQSAAAESKYKVVDDCRQLLAAKTAHAILYGM
;
A
#
# COMPACT_ATOMS: atom_id res chain seq x y z
N MET A 1 -46.95 22.83 30.94
CA MET A 1 -47.14 22.74 29.48
C MET A 1 -46.13 21.76 28.90
N LYS A 2 -46.58 20.94 27.94
CA LYS A 2 -46.06 19.61 27.59
C LYS A 2 -44.72 19.66 26.85
N LYS A 3 -43.76 18.82 27.28
CA LYS A 3 -42.60 18.38 26.48
C LYS A 3 -43.08 17.45 25.38
N VAL A 4 -42.76 17.75 24.12
CA VAL A 4 -42.98 16.85 22.99
C VAL A 4 -41.62 16.28 22.59
N PHE A 5 -41.41 15.01 22.96
CA PHE A 5 -40.41 14.14 22.37
C PHE A 5 -40.90 13.71 20.99
N TYR A 6 -40.05 13.79 19.97
CA TYR A 6 -40.22 13.00 18.75
C TYR A 6 -38.91 12.28 18.44
N LEU A 7 -38.98 10.97 18.62
CA LEU A 7 -38.03 9.95 18.20
C LEU A 7 -38.35 9.61 16.74
N LYS A 8 -37.37 9.64 15.83
CA LYS A 8 -37.50 8.96 14.53
C LYS A 8 -36.21 8.27 14.12
N LYS A 9 -36.28 6.94 14.26
CA LYS A 9 -35.51 5.86 13.64
C LYS A 9 -34.77 6.26 12.35
N TYR A 10 -33.47 5.97 12.29
CA TYR A 10 -32.84 5.52 11.05
C TYR A 10 -32.18 4.16 11.26
N LEU A 11 -32.63 3.28 10.37
CA LEU A 11 -32.25 1.92 10.09
C LEU A 11 -30.80 1.89 9.58
N ILE A 12 -29.87 1.29 10.32
CA ILE A 12 -28.52 0.98 9.81
C ILE A 12 -28.52 -0.51 9.47
N LEU A 13 -28.59 -0.76 8.16
CA LEU A 13 -28.40 -2.05 7.54
C LEU A 13 -26.89 -2.36 7.51
N THR A 14 -26.59 -3.56 7.96
CA THR A 14 -25.33 -4.30 7.99
C THR A 14 -24.35 -4.04 6.82
N CYS A 15 -23.07 -3.84 7.17
CA CYS A 15 -21.97 -4.41 6.40
C CYS A 15 -20.77 -4.63 7.34
N MET A 16 -20.68 -5.84 7.92
CA MET A 16 -19.51 -6.28 8.69
C MET A 16 -18.30 -6.33 7.76
N HIS A 17 -17.36 -5.40 7.94
CA HIS A 17 -15.98 -5.58 7.50
C HIS A 17 -15.25 -6.39 8.59
N VAL A 18 -14.86 -7.60 8.22
CA VAL A 18 -13.97 -8.46 9.02
C VAL A 18 -12.56 -7.86 8.94
N CYS A 19 -12.21 -7.03 9.92
CA CYS A 19 -10.83 -6.61 10.18
C CYS A 19 -10.16 -7.68 11.05
N VAL A 20 -9.36 -8.56 10.45
CA VAL A 20 -8.44 -9.43 11.21
C VAL A 20 -7.21 -8.60 11.57
N PHE A 21 -7.23 -8.06 12.79
CA PHE A 21 -6.06 -7.47 13.45
C PHE A 21 -5.21 -8.61 14.02
N PHE A 22 -4.01 -8.81 13.47
CA PHE A 22 -2.98 -9.64 14.08
C PHE A 22 -2.38 -8.89 15.26
N LEU A 23 -2.67 -9.36 16.47
CA LEU A 23 -2.01 -8.95 17.71
C LEU A 23 -1.03 -10.04 18.12
N LEU A 24 0.25 -9.67 18.11
CA LEU A 24 1.35 -10.43 18.70
C LEU A 24 1.21 -10.39 20.23
N CYS A 25 1.30 -11.55 20.87
CA CYS A 25 1.72 -11.64 22.28
C CYS A 25 2.55 -12.91 22.48
N SER A 26 3.82 -12.67 22.78
CA SER A 26 4.84 -13.63 23.18
C SER A 26 4.46 -14.34 24.49
N CYS A 27 4.86 -15.61 24.64
CA CYS A 27 5.13 -16.19 25.95
C CYS A 27 6.17 -17.31 25.82
N SER A 28 7.33 -17.08 26.44
CA SER A 28 8.41 -18.04 26.66
C SER A 28 8.15 -18.84 27.95
N THR A 29 8.44 -20.16 27.91
CA THR A 29 9.03 -21.01 28.99
C THR A 29 8.28 -21.09 30.35
N THR A 30 7.97 -22.23 30.97
CA THR A 30 8.69 -23.49 31.23
C THR A 30 7.73 -24.54 31.84
N ALA A 31 8.17 -25.81 31.86
CA ALA A 31 7.58 -27.07 32.38
C ALA A 31 7.11 -27.05 33.87
N PRO A 32 6.74 -28.17 34.56
CA PRO A 32 6.57 -29.58 34.17
C PRO A 32 5.35 -30.32 34.77
N SER A 33 5.25 -31.62 34.44
CA SER A 33 4.85 -32.75 35.29
C SER A 33 3.39 -32.96 35.75
N GLU A 34 2.86 -34.07 35.24
CA GLU A 34 2.00 -35.09 35.89
C GLU A 34 1.29 -34.76 37.21
N ARG A 35 -0.03 -35.02 37.22
CA ARG A 35 -0.70 -35.80 38.26
C ARG A 35 -2.11 -36.17 37.83
N THR A 36 -2.46 -37.44 38.05
CA THR A 36 -3.73 -38.07 38.46
C THR A 36 -3.76 -39.43 37.73
N ALA A 37 -3.68 -40.60 38.36
CA ALA A 37 -4.45 -41.06 39.50
C ALA A 37 -3.72 -42.19 40.23
N GLY A 38 -3.90 -42.26 41.55
CA GLY A 38 -3.66 -43.48 42.31
C GLY A 38 -4.87 -44.41 42.23
N GLY A 39 -4.62 -45.72 42.20
CA GLY A 39 -5.66 -46.74 42.36
C GLY A 39 -5.29 -48.08 41.72
N LYS A 40 -4.69 -48.97 42.52
CA LYS A 40 -4.29 -50.36 42.21
C LYS A 40 -5.44 -51.15 41.54
N ILE A 41 -5.20 -52.16 40.69
CA ILE A 41 -5.01 -53.56 41.08
C ILE A 41 -4.64 -54.45 39.86
N SER A 42 -3.58 -55.25 40.06
CA SER A 42 -3.27 -56.63 39.58
C SER A 42 -3.05 -57.01 38.11
N VAL A 43 -1.74 -57.11 37.80
CA VAL A 43 -0.91 -58.18 37.17
C VAL A 43 -1.55 -59.44 36.53
N VAL A 44 -0.87 -59.88 35.45
CA VAL A 44 -0.69 -61.23 34.85
C VAL A 44 -1.58 -61.56 33.65
N SER A 45 -1.04 -61.44 32.42
CA SER A 45 -0.64 -62.54 31.49
C SER A 45 -1.81 -63.49 31.15
N THR A 46 -2.15 -63.79 29.89
CA THR A 46 -1.33 -64.51 28.91
C THR A 46 -2.08 -64.58 27.57
N GLU A 47 -1.31 -64.51 26.48
CA GLU A 47 -1.50 -65.10 25.13
C GLU A 47 -2.85 -65.21 24.39
N LYS A 48 -2.79 -64.67 23.16
CA LYS A 48 -3.21 -65.23 21.85
C LYS A 48 -4.68 -65.60 21.66
N LYS A 49 -5.36 -64.75 20.90
CA LYS A 49 -6.24 -65.24 19.82
C LYS A 49 -5.99 -64.44 18.54
N LYS A 50 -5.44 -65.15 17.56
CA LYS A 50 -5.23 -64.73 16.17
C LYS A 50 -6.60 -64.42 15.54
N VAL A 51 -6.80 -63.21 15.06
CA VAL A 51 -7.87 -62.86 14.12
C VAL A 51 -7.21 -62.15 12.93
N PRO A 52 -7.55 -62.49 11.68
CA PRO A 52 -6.71 -62.26 10.52
C PRO A 52 -6.68 -60.79 10.11
N VAL A 53 -5.54 -60.39 9.55
CA VAL A 53 -5.36 -59.23 8.69
C VAL A 53 -6.44 -59.24 7.63
N ASN A 54 -7.34 -58.26 7.66
CA ASN A 54 -8.15 -57.90 6.51
C ASN A 54 -7.51 -56.65 5.90
N LEU A 55 -6.70 -56.83 4.85
CA LEU A 55 -6.28 -55.73 3.99
C LEU A 55 -7.56 -55.18 3.35
N THR A 56 -8.10 -54.13 3.95
CA THR A 56 -9.10 -53.31 3.29
C THR A 56 -8.28 -52.32 2.49
N GLU A 57 -8.24 -52.51 1.17
CA GLU A 57 -7.79 -51.45 0.26
C GLU A 57 -8.64 -50.21 0.58
N GLN A 58 -8.04 -49.26 1.29
CA GLN A 58 -8.55 -47.90 1.31
C GLN A 58 -8.35 -47.39 -0.11
N THR A 59 -9.38 -47.51 -0.94
CA THR A 59 -9.53 -46.63 -2.09
C THR A 59 -9.63 -45.22 -1.52
N ASP A 60 -8.49 -44.53 -1.46
CA ASP A 60 -8.44 -43.10 -1.15
C ASP A 60 -9.50 -42.41 -2.00
N SER A 61 -10.26 -41.50 -1.40
CA SER A 61 -11.17 -40.69 -2.19
C SER A 61 -10.34 -39.87 -3.20
N ASP A 62 -10.89 -39.59 -4.38
CA ASP A 62 -10.20 -38.78 -5.40
C ASP A 62 -9.72 -37.41 -4.85
N ASP A 63 -10.36 -36.93 -3.78
CA ASP A 63 -10.01 -35.69 -3.09
C ASP A 63 -8.77 -35.86 -2.18
N ASP A 64 -8.61 -36.99 -1.50
CA ASP A 64 -7.43 -37.30 -0.68
C ASP A 64 -6.16 -37.44 -1.55
N VAL A 65 -6.29 -38.04 -2.74
CA VAL A 65 -5.19 -38.19 -3.70
C VAL A 65 -4.75 -36.82 -4.24
N LYS A 66 -5.70 -35.97 -4.64
CA LYS A 66 -5.41 -34.60 -5.12
C LYS A 66 -4.74 -33.75 -4.05
N GLN A 67 -5.19 -33.87 -2.80
CA GLN A 67 -4.62 -33.12 -1.69
C GLN A 67 -3.16 -33.53 -1.40
N ARG A 68 -2.86 -34.84 -1.39
CA ARG A 68 -1.48 -35.32 -1.21
C ARG A 68 -0.56 -34.90 -2.36
N ALA A 69 -1.06 -34.92 -3.60
CA ALA A 69 -0.31 -34.46 -4.76
C ALA A 69 0.01 -32.95 -4.67
N SER A 70 -0.95 -32.13 -4.23
CA SER A 70 -0.74 -30.69 -4.02
C SER A 70 0.35 -30.42 -2.96
N LEU A 71 0.32 -31.12 -1.82
CA LEU A 71 1.31 -30.97 -0.75
C LEU A 71 2.72 -31.38 -1.18
N ALA A 72 2.83 -32.44 -2.00
CA ALA A 72 4.11 -32.86 -2.57
C ALA A 72 4.68 -31.80 -3.51
N ALA A 73 3.86 -31.27 -4.44
CA ALA A 73 4.24 -30.20 -5.35
C ALA A 73 4.67 -28.92 -4.61
N GLU A 74 3.98 -28.56 -3.54
CA GLU A 74 4.32 -27.42 -2.68
C GLU A 74 5.68 -27.58 -1.98
N LYS A 75 5.98 -28.79 -1.49
CA LYS A 75 7.28 -29.11 -0.88
C LYS A 75 8.42 -29.05 -1.89
N GLU A 76 8.22 -29.66 -3.06
CA GLU A 76 9.19 -29.62 -4.17
C GLU A 76 9.43 -28.19 -4.65
N PHE A 77 8.37 -27.38 -4.78
CA PHE A 77 8.46 -25.97 -5.12
C PHE A 77 9.34 -25.20 -4.12
N LYS A 78 9.07 -25.34 -2.81
CA LYS A 78 9.87 -24.69 -1.76
C LYS A 78 11.34 -25.12 -1.81
N GLN A 79 11.62 -26.40 -2.06
CA GLN A 79 12.98 -26.90 -2.21
C GLN A 79 13.66 -26.32 -3.46
N LYS A 80 12.95 -26.23 -4.58
CA LYS A 80 13.45 -25.67 -5.84
C LYS A 80 13.84 -24.21 -5.65
N ILE A 81 12.94 -23.37 -5.14
CA ILE A 81 13.19 -21.92 -5.02
C ILE A 81 14.25 -21.57 -3.97
N ALA A 82 14.52 -22.46 -3.00
CA ALA A 82 15.58 -22.25 -2.00
C ALA A 82 17.00 -22.23 -2.61
N GLY A 83 17.18 -22.82 -3.80
CA GLY A 83 18.44 -22.83 -4.53
C GLY A 83 18.46 -21.88 -5.73
N ILE A 84 17.51 -20.94 -5.82
CA ILE A 84 17.38 -19.99 -6.93
C ILE A 84 17.67 -18.58 -6.42
N ASP A 85 18.43 -17.81 -7.20
CA ASP A 85 18.72 -16.40 -6.95
C ASP A 85 18.16 -15.53 -8.08
N PHE A 86 17.63 -14.36 -7.72
CA PHE A 86 17.13 -13.34 -8.64
C PHE A 86 18.01 -12.10 -8.54
N SER A 87 18.62 -11.70 -9.64
CA SER A 87 19.46 -10.49 -9.72
C SER A 87 18.96 -9.53 -10.80
N VAL A 88 19.06 -8.23 -10.53
CA VAL A 88 18.65 -7.18 -11.47
C VAL A 88 19.83 -6.82 -12.34
N GLU A 89 19.76 -7.13 -13.64
CA GLU A 89 20.78 -6.78 -14.63
C GLU A 89 20.60 -5.35 -15.12
N SER A 90 19.35 -4.95 -15.36
CA SER A 90 19.03 -3.57 -15.71
C SER A 90 17.62 -3.18 -15.30
N SER A 91 17.45 -1.88 -15.06
CA SER A 91 16.13 -1.29 -14.78
C SER A 91 16.07 0.12 -15.34
N PRO A 92 14.93 0.54 -15.92
CA PRO A 92 14.80 1.89 -16.42
C PRO A 92 14.70 2.87 -15.26
N LYS A 93 15.14 4.11 -15.52
CA LYS A 93 14.84 5.24 -14.64
C LYS A 93 13.35 5.58 -14.71
N GLN A 94 12.88 6.40 -13.77
CA GLN A 94 11.52 6.92 -13.79
C GLN A 94 11.16 7.56 -15.14
N THR A 95 9.90 7.41 -15.55
CA THR A 95 9.32 8.12 -16.71
C THR A 95 8.25 9.10 -16.25
N THR A 96 7.58 9.76 -17.19
CA THR A 96 6.39 10.60 -16.94
C THR A 96 5.16 9.93 -17.53
N LYS A 97 3.99 10.12 -16.91
CA LYS A 97 2.69 9.64 -17.41
C LYS A 97 2.55 9.98 -18.90
N LYS A 98 2.06 9.03 -19.70
CA LYS A 98 1.96 9.07 -21.18
C LYS A 98 3.29 9.04 -21.93
N THR A 99 4.42 8.79 -21.27
CA THR A 99 5.73 8.61 -21.90
C THR A 99 6.25 7.19 -21.64
N ALA A 100 6.62 6.48 -22.70
CA ALA A 100 7.21 5.15 -22.59
C ALA A 100 8.50 5.15 -21.74
N PHE A 101 8.79 4.02 -21.09
CA PHE A 101 10.09 3.80 -20.46
C PHE A 101 11.19 3.69 -21.52
N SER A 102 12.39 4.17 -21.19
CA SER A 102 13.54 4.21 -22.11
C SER A 102 14.21 2.85 -22.33
N SER A 103 13.99 1.90 -21.42
CA SER A 103 14.49 0.52 -21.51
C SER A 103 13.55 -0.44 -20.77
N ALA A 104 13.78 -1.73 -20.97
CA ALA A 104 13.12 -2.80 -20.23
C ALA A 104 13.75 -3.00 -18.85
N TYR A 105 13.02 -3.69 -17.98
CA TYR A 105 13.58 -4.38 -16.81
C TYR A 105 14.17 -5.71 -17.27
N VAL A 106 15.40 -6.00 -16.85
CA VAL A 106 16.06 -7.29 -17.11
C VAL A 106 16.47 -7.90 -15.79
N VAL A 107 15.98 -9.10 -15.53
CA VAL A 107 16.24 -9.87 -14.32
C VAL A 107 16.84 -11.21 -14.71
N LYS A 108 17.89 -11.62 -14.01
CA LYS A 108 18.57 -12.90 -14.20
C LYS A 108 18.23 -13.85 -13.07
N VAL A 109 18.01 -15.10 -13.45
CA VAL A 109 17.72 -16.22 -12.54
C VAL A 109 18.86 -17.22 -12.63
N THR A 110 19.52 -17.48 -11.50
CA THR A 110 20.61 -18.46 -11.40
C THR A 110 20.35 -19.49 -10.32
N ASP A 111 20.99 -20.65 -10.44
CA ASP A 111 21.04 -21.64 -9.37
C ASP A 111 22.08 -21.24 -8.29
N ALA A 112 22.14 -22.01 -7.21
CA ALA A 112 23.09 -21.81 -6.12
C ALA A 112 24.58 -21.93 -6.53
N SER A 113 24.88 -22.47 -7.71
CA SER A 113 26.24 -22.55 -8.27
C SER A 113 26.54 -21.38 -9.24
N GLY A 114 25.58 -20.50 -9.47
CA GLY A 114 25.69 -19.36 -10.39
C GLY A 114 25.38 -19.69 -11.85
N ASN A 115 24.88 -20.89 -12.16
CA ASN A 115 24.50 -21.24 -13.53
C ASN A 115 23.14 -20.64 -13.89
N PRO A 116 22.93 -20.18 -15.13
CA PRO A 116 21.62 -19.69 -15.58
C PRO A 116 20.59 -20.82 -15.55
N VAL A 117 19.36 -20.48 -15.15
CA VAL A 117 18.25 -21.45 -15.10
C VAL A 117 17.28 -21.16 -16.24
N PRO A 118 17.31 -21.91 -17.36
CA PRO A 118 16.40 -21.72 -18.48
C PRO A 118 15.00 -22.27 -18.21
N ASP A 119 14.01 -21.77 -18.94
CA ASP A 119 12.60 -22.18 -18.89
C ASP A 119 11.97 -22.10 -17.47
N PHE A 120 12.54 -21.27 -16.61
CA PHE A 120 12.07 -21.05 -15.25
C PHE A 120 10.87 -20.09 -15.25
N SER A 121 9.73 -20.58 -14.75
CA SER A 121 8.48 -19.79 -14.71
C SER A 121 8.54 -18.71 -13.63
N VAL A 122 8.36 -17.47 -14.04
CA VAL A 122 8.38 -16.27 -13.20
C VAL A 122 7.09 -15.49 -13.35
N THR A 123 6.55 -15.06 -12.22
CA THR A 123 5.48 -14.09 -12.12
C THR A 123 6.05 -12.69 -11.93
N ILE A 124 5.57 -11.75 -12.74
CA ILE A 124 5.86 -10.32 -12.69
C ILE A 124 4.62 -9.64 -12.11
N SER A 125 4.71 -9.09 -10.91
CA SER A 125 3.66 -8.28 -10.28
C SER A 125 3.98 -6.81 -10.45
N CYS A 126 3.07 -6.05 -11.05
CA CYS A 126 3.26 -4.62 -11.32
C CYS A 126 1.96 -3.81 -11.21
N PRO A 127 2.03 -2.49 -10.93
CA PRO A 127 0.91 -1.57 -10.99
C PRO A 127 0.20 -1.60 -12.34
N ALA A 128 -1.12 -1.79 -12.31
CA ALA A 128 -1.99 -1.92 -13.48
C ALA A 128 -3.01 -0.80 -13.61
N SER A 129 -3.50 -0.31 -12.47
CA SER A 129 -4.41 0.84 -12.41
C SER A 129 -4.34 1.48 -11.03
N ARG A 130 -5.04 2.61 -10.87
CA ARG A 130 -5.17 3.26 -9.57
C ARG A 130 -6.50 3.97 -9.40
N THR A 131 -6.91 4.05 -8.14
CA THR A 131 -8.01 4.85 -7.66
C THR A 131 -7.49 5.69 -6.52
N ASN A 132 -7.22 6.97 -6.78
CA ASN A 132 -6.61 7.87 -5.79
C ASN A 132 -5.33 7.27 -5.19
N ASP A 133 -5.26 7.12 -3.87
CA ASP A 133 -4.09 6.61 -3.15
C ASP A 133 -3.93 5.07 -3.26
N SER A 134 -4.90 4.37 -3.85
CA SER A 134 -4.86 2.91 -3.99
C SER A 134 -4.38 2.50 -5.37
N ILE A 135 -3.34 1.67 -5.42
CA ILE A 135 -2.82 1.04 -6.63
C ILE A 135 -3.32 -0.40 -6.69
N VAL A 136 -3.84 -0.80 -7.85
CA VAL A 136 -4.20 -2.19 -8.14
C VAL A 136 -3.07 -2.80 -8.95
N TYR A 137 -2.65 -3.99 -8.53
CA TYR A 137 -1.61 -4.76 -9.18
C TYR A 137 -2.18 -5.81 -10.12
N GLU A 138 -1.46 -6.09 -11.20
CA GLU A 138 -1.68 -7.24 -12.06
C GLU A 138 -0.45 -8.13 -12.07
N THR A 139 -0.66 -9.41 -12.41
CA THR A 139 0.42 -10.37 -12.59
C THR A 139 0.52 -10.80 -14.05
N LYS A 140 1.74 -10.98 -14.53
CA LYS A 140 2.08 -11.57 -15.83
C LYS A 140 3.03 -12.73 -15.60
N THR A 141 2.94 -13.79 -16.41
CA THR A 141 3.87 -14.90 -16.34
C THR A 141 4.79 -14.90 -17.56
N ALA A 142 6.06 -15.21 -17.32
CA ALA A 142 7.08 -15.37 -18.35
C ALA A 142 8.04 -16.50 -17.95
N ALA A 143 8.69 -17.11 -18.93
CA ALA A 143 9.76 -18.06 -18.69
C ALA A 143 11.12 -17.40 -18.96
N THR A 144 12.15 -17.80 -18.23
CA THR A 144 13.53 -17.39 -18.53
C THR A 144 14.02 -17.98 -19.86
N ASP A 145 14.87 -17.24 -20.56
CA ASP A 145 15.54 -17.72 -21.76
C ASP A 145 16.75 -18.63 -21.44
N ALA A 146 17.53 -19.00 -22.47
CA ALA A 146 18.70 -19.87 -22.34
C ALA A 146 19.79 -19.32 -21.39
N ASP A 147 19.86 -18.00 -21.23
CA ASP A 147 20.82 -17.31 -20.36
C ASP A 147 20.24 -17.02 -18.96
N GLY A 148 19.04 -17.56 -18.66
CA GLY A 148 18.36 -17.36 -17.40
C GLY A 148 17.74 -15.97 -17.27
N LEU A 149 17.55 -15.23 -18.37
CA LEU A 149 17.08 -13.85 -18.35
C LEU A 149 15.58 -13.76 -18.58
N ILE A 150 14.97 -12.77 -17.92
CA ILE A 150 13.61 -12.29 -18.16
C ILE A 150 13.66 -10.82 -18.50
N THR A 151 13.03 -10.47 -19.62
CA THR A 151 12.88 -9.09 -20.06
C THR A 151 11.42 -8.65 -19.93
N PHE A 152 11.19 -7.58 -19.19
CA PHE A 152 9.87 -6.96 -19.04
C PHE A 152 9.93 -5.50 -19.51
N GLN A 153 9.31 -5.23 -20.66
CA GLN A 153 9.12 -3.88 -21.17
C GLN A 153 7.73 -3.38 -20.75
N PRO A 154 7.62 -2.37 -19.86
CA PRO A 154 6.33 -1.79 -19.55
C PRO A 154 5.74 -1.06 -20.77
N GLY A 155 4.42 -1.08 -20.87
CA GLY A 155 3.68 -0.24 -21.82
C GLY A 155 3.79 1.25 -21.48
N VAL A 156 3.19 2.11 -22.32
CA VAL A 156 3.07 3.54 -22.00
C VAL A 156 2.15 3.69 -20.78
N PRO A 157 2.61 4.33 -19.69
CA PRO A 157 1.81 4.40 -18.47
C PRO A 157 0.70 5.43 -18.57
N GLU A 158 -0.54 5.04 -18.28
CA GLU A 158 -1.71 5.92 -18.29
C GLU A 158 -1.93 6.66 -16.96
N PHE A 159 -1.22 6.26 -15.91
CA PHE A 159 -1.31 6.87 -14.57
C PHE A 159 0.07 6.98 -13.91
N SER A 160 0.21 7.93 -12.98
CA SER A 160 1.42 8.15 -12.20
C SER A 160 1.43 7.29 -10.93
N PHE A 161 2.64 6.96 -10.44
CA PHE A 161 2.87 6.26 -9.17
C PHE A 161 4.37 6.27 -8.81
N ASP A 162 4.69 6.07 -7.54
CA ASP A 162 6.04 5.75 -7.06
C ASP A 162 5.93 4.44 -6.28
N ASP A 163 6.16 3.32 -6.97
CA ASP A 163 6.03 2.00 -6.37
C ASP A 163 7.08 1.04 -6.96
N LYS A 164 6.75 -0.24 -7.09
CA LYS A 164 7.70 -1.27 -7.49
C LYS A 164 7.09 -2.29 -8.45
N VAL A 165 7.98 -2.97 -9.17
CA VAL A 165 7.70 -4.21 -9.87
C VAL A 165 8.42 -5.35 -9.15
N THR A 166 7.77 -6.49 -8.99
CA THR A 166 8.34 -7.66 -8.31
C THR A 166 8.36 -8.85 -9.26
N PHE A 167 9.51 -9.49 -9.39
CA PHE A 167 9.73 -10.71 -10.16
C PHE A 167 9.96 -11.84 -9.18
N TYR A 168 9.15 -12.90 -9.24
CA TYR A 168 9.23 -14.00 -8.29
C TYR A 168 8.84 -15.33 -8.96
N PRO A 169 9.31 -16.49 -8.44
CA PRO A 169 8.90 -17.78 -8.97
C PRO A 169 7.38 -17.92 -9.05
N THR A 170 6.85 -18.43 -10.16
CA THR A 170 5.40 -18.63 -10.29
C THR A 170 4.90 -19.63 -9.24
N PRO A 171 4.01 -19.22 -8.30
CA PRO A 171 3.50 -20.13 -7.27
C PRO A 171 2.73 -21.30 -7.88
N VAL A 172 2.93 -22.50 -7.33
CA VAL A 172 2.22 -23.73 -7.75
C VAL A 172 0.85 -23.89 -7.09
N SER A 173 0.55 -23.06 -6.09
CA SER A 173 -0.66 -23.12 -5.26
C SER A 173 -1.02 -21.72 -4.76
N SER A 174 -2.30 -21.53 -4.44
CA SER A 174 -2.82 -20.31 -3.81
C SER A 174 -2.62 -20.28 -2.30
N ASP A 175 -1.96 -21.29 -1.73
CA ASP A 175 -1.62 -21.32 -0.30
C ASP A 175 -0.77 -20.09 0.08
N PRO A 176 -1.15 -19.33 1.12
CA PRO A 176 -0.41 -18.13 1.52
C PRO A 176 1.07 -18.38 1.84
N SER A 177 1.43 -19.55 2.38
CA SER A 177 2.83 -19.87 2.69
C SER A 177 3.67 -20.07 1.43
N ILE A 178 3.06 -20.57 0.35
CA ILE A 178 3.71 -20.78 -0.94
C ILE A 178 3.88 -19.46 -1.67
N ILE A 179 2.83 -18.63 -1.68
CA ILE A 179 2.90 -17.26 -2.23
C ILE A 179 3.98 -16.46 -1.49
N GLN A 180 4.00 -16.50 -0.16
CA GLN A 180 4.99 -15.77 0.63
C GLN A 180 6.42 -16.27 0.37
N ALA A 181 6.62 -17.58 0.26
CA ALA A 181 7.93 -18.15 -0.05
C ALA A 181 8.40 -17.74 -1.45
N ALA A 182 7.50 -17.74 -2.44
CA ALA A 182 7.80 -17.27 -3.78
C ALA A 182 8.20 -15.79 -3.79
N PHE A 183 7.39 -14.92 -3.17
CA PHE A 183 7.69 -13.49 -3.04
C PHE A 183 9.02 -13.22 -2.34
N ALA A 184 9.36 -14.00 -1.31
CA ALA A 184 10.62 -13.86 -0.56
C ALA A 184 11.86 -14.29 -1.37
N ALA A 185 11.71 -15.24 -2.30
CA ALA A 185 12.79 -15.67 -3.20
C ALA A 185 12.98 -14.75 -4.42
N GLY A 186 12.00 -13.88 -4.69
CA GLY A 186 12.03 -12.96 -5.83
C GLY A 186 12.86 -11.69 -5.59
N VAL A 187 12.85 -10.81 -6.58
CA VAL A 187 13.47 -9.48 -6.52
C VAL A 187 12.46 -8.38 -6.79
N THR A 188 12.64 -7.25 -6.11
CA THR A 188 11.78 -6.07 -6.24
C THR A 188 12.59 -4.89 -6.75
N VAL A 189 12.07 -4.20 -7.76
CA VAL A 189 12.75 -3.11 -8.46
C VAL A 189 11.86 -1.86 -8.47
N PRO A 190 12.40 -0.65 -8.24
CA PRO A 190 11.62 0.57 -8.34
C PRO A 190 10.92 0.72 -9.70
N TYR A 191 9.66 1.12 -9.66
CA TYR A 191 8.83 1.38 -10.83
C TYR A 191 8.07 2.69 -10.61
N LYS A 192 8.54 3.73 -11.29
CA LYS A 192 8.15 5.12 -11.01
C LYS A 192 7.68 5.84 -12.26
N VAL A 193 6.52 6.46 -12.16
CA VAL A 193 5.91 7.28 -13.19
C VAL A 193 5.50 8.61 -12.56
N LEU A 194 6.19 9.68 -12.94
CA LEU A 194 5.88 11.04 -12.50
C LEU A 194 4.61 11.56 -13.18
N SER A 195 3.83 12.38 -12.49
CA SER A 195 2.72 13.12 -13.09
C SER A 195 3.14 13.96 -14.31
N ASP A 196 2.31 13.97 -15.36
CA ASP A 196 2.49 14.88 -16.51
C ASP A 196 2.18 16.34 -16.17
N TYR A 197 1.60 16.62 -15.00
CA TYR A 197 1.38 17.96 -14.49
C TYR A 197 2.58 18.56 -13.77
N ALA A 198 3.58 17.76 -13.38
CA ALA A 198 4.73 18.22 -12.59
C ALA A 198 5.48 19.40 -13.24
N ARG A 199 5.47 19.49 -14.58
CA ARG A 199 6.15 20.56 -15.35
C ARG A 199 5.21 21.66 -15.85
N LYS A 200 3.90 21.49 -15.64
CA LYS A 200 2.87 22.46 -16.05
C LYS A 200 2.70 23.52 -14.95
N PRO A 201 2.26 24.75 -15.28
CA PRO A 201 1.96 25.75 -14.26
C PRO A 201 0.68 25.38 -13.50
N GLY A 202 0.69 25.52 -12.18
CA GLY A 202 -0.48 25.30 -11.33
C GLY A 202 -0.67 26.38 -10.26
N VAL A 203 -1.81 26.31 -9.56
CA VAL A 203 -2.11 27.15 -8.40
C VAL A 203 -2.50 26.32 -7.18
N ILE A 204 -2.21 26.85 -5.98
CA ILE A 204 -2.57 26.25 -4.71
C ILE A 204 -3.60 27.08 -3.94
N TYR A 205 -4.68 26.44 -3.51
CA TYR A 205 -5.72 26.93 -2.61
C TYR A 205 -5.87 25.92 -1.46
N VAL A 206 -4.85 25.82 -0.61
CA VAL A 206 -4.83 24.85 0.50
C VAL A 206 -4.62 25.60 1.78
N PHE A 207 -5.58 25.58 2.71
CA PHE A 207 -5.50 26.37 3.93
C PHE A 207 -5.02 25.57 5.13
N ASP A 208 -4.08 26.12 5.89
CA ASP A 208 -3.70 25.59 7.21
C ASP A 208 -4.72 26.04 8.26
N PHE A 209 -5.21 25.12 9.08
CA PHE A 209 -6.07 25.42 10.22
C PHE A 209 -5.23 25.50 11.51
N ASN A 210 -5.72 26.25 12.48
CA ASN A 210 -5.17 26.26 13.84
C ASN A 210 -5.86 25.19 14.73
N GLU A 211 -5.39 25.03 15.98
CA GLU A 211 -5.97 24.06 16.94
C GLU A 211 -7.46 24.31 17.21
N ASP A 212 -7.93 25.55 17.12
CA ASP A 212 -9.35 25.93 17.27
C ASP A 212 -10.19 25.65 16.01
N SER A 213 -9.65 24.93 15.03
CA SER A 213 -10.29 24.64 13.74
C SER A 213 -10.69 25.91 12.95
N LYS A 214 -9.96 27.00 13.12
CA LYS A 214 -10.11 28.22 12.30
C LYS A 214 -9.12 28.19 11.14
N PRO A 215 -9.57 28.48 9.91
CA PRO A 215 -8.68 28.57 8.76
C PRO A 215 -7.75 29.79 8.91
N GLY A 216 -6.46 29.57 8.69
CA GLY A 216 -5.43 30.59 8.61
C GLY A 216 -5.22 31.05 7.17
N THR A 217 -4.02 30.84 6.66
CA THR A 217 -3.60 31.23 5.31
C THR A 217 -3.35 30.00 4.43
N ASN A 218 -3.03 30.24 3.16
CA ASN A 218 -2.53 29.18 2.29
C ASN A 218 -1.27 28.52 2.90
N SER A 219 -1.20 27.19 2.80
CA SER A 219 -0.16 26.35 3.38
C SER A 219 1.18 26.64 2.73
N GLN A 220 2.02 27.39 3.46
CA GLN A 220 3.35 27.77 3.00
C GLN A 220 4.29 26.57 2.96
N TYR A 221 4.09 25.58 3.85
CA TYR A 221 4.86 24.35 3.87
C TYR A 221 4.61 23.54 2.59
N LEU A 222 3.34 23.30 2.25
CA LEU A 222 3.01 22.55 1.03
C LEU A 222 3.44 23.29 -0.24
N LEU A 223 3.21 24.61 -0.31
CA LEU A 223 3.67 25.43 -1.44
C LEU A 223 5.20 25.32 -1.62
N ARG A 224 5.96 25.47 -0.54
CA ARG A 224 7.43 25.36 -0.56
C ARG A 224 7.88 23.96 -0.99
N GLU A 225 7.27 22.90 -0.46
CA GLU A 225 7.67 21.53 -0.83
C GLU A 225 7.34 21.18 -2.27
N LEU A 226 6.20 21.65 -2.80
CA LEU A 226 5.88 21.50 -4.22
C LEU A 226 6.93 22.20 -5.11
N ILE A 227 7.30 23.44 -4.78
CA ILE A 227 8.34 24.19 -5.50
C ILE A 227 9.70 23.48 -5.41
N ASN A 228 10.11 23.06 -4.22
CA ASN A 228 11.36 22.32 -4.01
C ASN A 228 11.40 21.00 -4.77
N SER A 229 10.24 20.37 -4.97
CA SER A 229 10.08 19.14 -5.75
C SER A 229 9.96 19.39 -7.26
N GLY A 230 10.18 20.64 -7.72
CA GLY A 230 10.22 21.01 -9.14
C GLY A 230 8.87 21.40 -9.75
N VAL A 231 7.81 21.50 -8.94
CA VAL A 231 6.47 21.89 -9.42
C VAL A 231 6.38 23.39 -9.60
N ARG A 232 5.92 23.84 -10.77
CA ARG A 232 5.67 25.26 -11.05
C ARG A 232 4.32 25.67 -10.49
N VAL A 233 4.26 26.00 -9.21
CA VAL A 233 3.02 26.38 -8.53
C VAL A 233 3.14 27.74 -7.83
N GLY A 234 2.04 28.49 -7.81
CA GLY A 234 1.89 29.72 -7.03
C GLY A 234 0.59 29.74 -6.23
N ASN A 235 0.41 30.73 -5.36
CA ASN A 235 -0.85 30.89 -4.64
C ASN A 235 -2.00 31.16 -5.62
N ALA A 236 -3.17 30.57 -5.36
CA ALA A 236 -4.40 30.90 -6.06
C ALA A 236 -4.76 32.38 -5.86
N PRO A 237 -5.41 33.03 -6.85
CA PRO A 237 -5.78 34.44 -6.76
C PRO A 237 -6.93 34.71 -5.78
N ILE A 238 -7.55 33.67 -5.22
CA ILE A 238 -8.62 33.76 -4.23
C ILE A 238 -8.00 33.60 -2.84
N PRO A 239 -7.88 34.69 -2.04
CA PRO A 239 -7.18 34.65 -0.75
C PRO A 239 -8.06 34.23 0.43
N THR A 240 -9.36 34.02 0.21
CA THR A 240 -10.34 33.74 1.28
C THR A 240 -10.57 32.24 1.40
N SER A 241 -10.74 31.71 2.61
CA SER A 241 -11.07 30.30 2.86
C SER A 241 -12.53 29.90 2.58
N ASN A 242 -13.38 30.85 2.16
CA ASN A 242 -14.83 30.65 2.01
C ASN A 242 -15.27 29.58 1.00
N TYR A 243 -14.36 29.10 0.15
CA TYR A 243 -14.65 28.00 -0.78
C TYR A 243 -14.37 26.62 -0.20
N LEU A 244 -13.74 26.50 0.97
CA LEU A 244 -13.46 25.19 1.59
C LEU A 244 -14.74 24.43 2.00
N SER A 245 -15.83 25.14 2.24
CA SER A 245 -17.14 24.56 2.56
C SER A 245 -18.07 24.45 1.35
N LYS A 246 -17.60 24.85 0.16
CA LYS A 246 -18.39 24.84 -1.08
C LYS A 246 -17.97 23.64 -1.96
N PRO A 247 -18.82 23.22 -2.90
CA PRO A 247 -18.40 22.27 -3.92
C PRO A 247 -17.19 22.78 -4.70
N VAL A 248 -16.27 21.87 -5.04
CA VAL A 248 -15.03 22.17 -5.80
C VAL A 248 -15.30 22.94 -7.09
N GLU A 249 -16.40 22.64 -7.78
CA GLU A 249 -16.81 23.33 -9.01
C GLU A 249 -16.97 24.84 -8.80
N SER A 250 -17.43 25.28 -7.62
CA SER A 250 -17.57 26.70 -7.29
C SER A 250 -16.20 27.38 -7.20
N LEU A 251 -15.21 26.71 -6.60
CA LEU A 251 -13.84 27.21 -6.52
C LEU A 251 -13.21 27.25 -7.91
N TYR A 252 -13.35 26.18 -8.70
CA TYR A 252 -12.88 26.13 -10.08
C TYR A 252 -13.41 27.31 -10.91
N LYS A 253 -14.73 27.52 -10.94
CA LYS A 253 -15.35 28.62 -11.70
C LYS A 253 -14.85 30.00 -11.26
N ALA A 254 -14.73 30.21 -9.94
CA ALA A 254 -14.23 31.47 -9.41
C ALA A 254 -12.77 31.71 -9.79
N THR A 255 -11.90 30.69 -9.67
CA THR A 255 -10.49 30.79 -10.05
C THR A 255 -10.35 31.01 -11.55
N TYR A 256 -11.05 30.22 -12.37
CA TYR A 256 -11.00 30.30 -13.84
C TYR A 256 -11.48 31.66 -14.36
N SER A 257 -12.47 32.28 -13.72
CA SER A 257 -12.93 33.63 -14.07
C SER A 257 -11.84 34.71 -13.89
N ILE A 258 -10.82 34.45 -13.07
CA ILE A 258 -9.71 35.37 -12.81
C ILE A 258 -8.50 35.06 -13.71
N VAL A 259 -8.13 33.78 -13.83
CA VAL A 259 -6.86 33.37 -14.47
C VAL A 259 -7.02 32.79 -15.87
N GLY A 260 -8.25 32.52 -16.30
CA GLY A 260 -8.54 31.80 -17.53
C GLY A 260 -7.76 30.49 -17.63
N SER A 261 -7.12 30.26 -18.77
CA SER A 261 -6.30 29.07 -19.06
C SER A 261 -4.82 29.21 -18.69
N ALA A 262 -4.44 30.19 -17.84
CA ALA A 262 -3.03 30.43 -17.50
C ALA A 262 -2.39 29.26 -16.71
N TYR A 263 -3.20 28.50 -15.98
CA TYR A 263 -2.76 27.35 -15.19
C TYR A 263 -3.40 26.07 -15.73
N SER A 264 -2.64 24.97 -15.68
CA SER A 264 -3.11 23.65 -16.13
C SER A 264 -3.79 22.86 -15.03
N PHE A 265 -3.48 23.14 -13.76
CA PHE A 265 -4.09 22.44 -12.63
C PHE A 265 -4.23 23.36 -11.41
N MET A 266 -5.14 22.99 -10.52
CA MET A 266 -5.32 23.60 -9.21
C MET A 266 -5.27 22.52 -8.13
N ILE A 267 -4.50 22.78 -7.07
CA ILE A 267 -4.48 21.97 -5.85
C ILE A 267 -5.33 22.70 -4.82
N CYS A 268 -6.38 22.08 -4.31
CA CYS A 268 -7.22 22.68 -3.28
C CYS A 268 -7.42 21.74 -2.08
N GLY A 269 -7.64 22.32 -0.90
CA GLY A 269 -7.87 21.50 0.29
C GLY A 269 -7.59 22.20 1.60
N SER A 270 -7.35 21.40 2.64
CA SER A 270 -7.05 21.91 3.98
C SER A 270 -6.06 21.03 4.72
N VAL A 271 -5.26 21.64 5.59
CA VAL A 271 -4.46 20.96 6.60
C VAL A 271 -5.06 21.24 7.97
N LYS A 272 -5.43 20.20 8.73
CA LYS A 272 -6.15 20.31 10.00
C LYS A 272 -5.50 19.46 11.10
N TYR A 273 -5.73 19.86 12.34
CA TYR A 273 -5.42 19.05 13.51
C TYR A 273 -6.40 17.88 13.59
N VAL A 274 -5.86 16.67 13.75
CA VAL A 274 -6.68 15.47 14.00
C VAL A 274 -7.20 15.48 15.43
N GLN A 275 -6.36 15.94 16.36
CA GLN A 275 -6.65 16.06 17.78
C GLN A 275 -5.86 17.23 18.41
N PRO A 276 -6.29 17.75 19.58
CA PRO A 276 -5.53 18.76 20.31
C PRO A 276 -4.10 18.29 20.65
N ILE A 277 -3.17 19.23 20.77
CA ILE A 277 -1.78 18.91 21.12
C ILE A 277 -1.68 18.58 22.61
N GLU A 278 -1.28 17.35 22.91
CA GLU A 278 -1.08 16.83 24.27
C GLU A 278 0.36 16.33 24.47
N LYS A 279 0.74 16.09 25.73
CA LYS A 279 2.04 15.49 26.05
C LYS A 279 1.93 13.97 26.11
N ASN A 280 2.93 13.26 25.59
CA ASN A 280 3.07 11.82 25.75
C ASN A 280 3.70 11.47 27.12
N GLU A 281 3.87 10.16 27.36
CA GLU A 281 4.49 9.62 28.58
C GLU A 281 5.91 10.13 28.83
N ASP A 282 6.66 10.44 27.77
CA ASP A 282 8.01 11.02 27.84
C ASP A 282 8.01 12.54 28.09
N GLY A 283 6.84 13.15 28.27
CA GLY A 283 6.68 14.60 28.50
C GLY A 283 6.80 15.48 27.27
N LYS A 284 6.94 14.90 26.06
CA LYS A 284 7.00 15.61 24.77
C LYS A 284 5.62 15.93 24.25
N TYR A 285 5.47 17.08 23.59
CA TYR A 285 4.24 17.41 22.88
C TYR A 285 4.11 16.54 21.63
N VAL A 286 2.90 16.07 21.34
CA VAL A 286 2.56 15.28 20.15
C VAL A 286 1.54 16.05 19.32
N CYS A 287 1.83 16.21 18.03
CA CYS A 287 0.93 16.83 17.08
C CYS A 287 0.61 15.84 15.97
N GLN A 288 -0.67 15.69 15.63
CA GLN A 288 -1.12 14.93 14.47
C GLN A 288 -1.93 15.84 13.55
N LEU A 289 -1.53 15.88 12.28
CA LEU A 289 -2.16 16.69 11.24
C LEU A 289 -2.63 15.80 10.10
N VAL A 290 -3.72 16.22 9.45
CA VAL A 290 -4.27 15.62 8.24
C VAL A 290 -4.37 16.66 7.13
N ALA A 291 -3.94 16.32 5.93
CA ALA A 291 -4.11 17.08 4.70
C ALA A 291 -5.16 16.40 3.82
N ASP A 292 -6.30 17.06 3.63
CA ASP A 292 -7.35 16.65 2.69
C ASP A 292 -7.18 17.45 1.41
N ILE A 293 -6.78 16.79 0.32
CA ILE A 293 -6.37 17.45 -0.92
C ILE A 293 -7.13 16.90 -2.11
N GLN A 294 -7.52 17.79 -3.02
CA GLN A 294 -8.01 17.46 -4.35
C GLN A 294 -7.21 18.24 -5.39
N CYS A 295 -6.88 17.58 -6.49
CA CYS A 295 -6.24 18.17 -7.65
C CYS A 295 -7.23 18.20 -8.81
N ILE A 296 -7.29 19.35 -9.49
CA ILE A 296 -8.31 19.67 -10.49
C ILE A 296 -7.61 20.01 -11.81
N ASP A 297 -8.08 19.43 -12.90
CA ASP A 297 -7.69 19.86 -14.26
C ASP A 297 -8.35 21.20 -14.56
N MET A 298 -7.56 22.24 -14.82
CA MET A 298 -8.10 23.58 -15.08
C MET A 298 -8.70 23.71 -16.49
N LYS A 299 -8.53 22.70 -17.36
CA LYS A 299 -9.16 22.66 -18.68
C LYS A 299 -10.67 22.53 -18.60
N ASP A 300 -11.17 21.68 -17.70
CA ASP A 300 -12.60 21.34 -17.62
C ASP A 300 -13.16 21.33 -16.18
N GLY A 301 -12.32 21.54 -15.17
CA GLY A 301 -12.72 21.56 -13.76
C GLY A 301 -12.89 20.17 -13.15
N SER A 302 -12.50 19.10 -13.84
CA SER A 302 -12.59 17.74 -13.33
C SER A 302 -11.57 17.48 -12.22
N VAL A 303 -11.98 16.70 -11.21
CA VAL A 303 -11.06 16.23 -10.16
C VAL A 303 -10.26 15.05 -10.72
N VAL A 304 -8.95 15.23 -10.85
CA VAL A 304 -8.03 14.21 -11.40
C VAL A 304 -7.38 13.36 -10.32
N TYR A 305 -7.33 13.87 -9.08
CA TYR A 305 -6.76 13.14 -7.96
C TYR A 305 -7.34 13.67 -6.64
N THR A 306 -7.58 12.77 -5.70
CA THR A 306 -7.92 13.09 -4.31
C THR A 306 -6.99 12.30 -3.40
N THR A 307 -6.51 12.92 -2.33
CA THR A 307 -5.64 12.27 -1.36
C THR A 307 -5.90 12.77 0.05
N GLN A 308 -5.74 11.88 1.02
CA GLN A 308 -5.77 12.20 2.44
C GLN A 308 -4.48 11.72 3.09
N GLN A 309 -3.64 12.65 3.50
CA GLN A 309 -2.35 12.34 4.12
C GLN A 309 -2.38 12.71 5.59
N THR A 310 -1.98 11.78 6.47
CA THR A 310 -1.87 12.02 7.91
C THR A 310 -0.43 11.85 8.35
N GLN A 311 0.01 12.69 9.29
CA GLN A 311 1.33 12.63 9.88
C GLN A 311 1.31 13.02 11.36
N SER A 312 2.22 12.44 12.13
CA SER A 312 2.46 12.78 13.53
C SER A 312 3.92 13.19 13.76
N ALA A 313 4.15 14.06 14.73
CA ALA A 313 5.48 14.39 15.25
C ALA A 313 5.43 14.52 16.78
N ALA A 314 6.60 14.39 17.42
CA ALA A 314 6.77 14.62 18.85
C ALA A 314 7.99 15.52 19.11
N ALA A 315 7.85 16.55 19.95
CA ALA A 315 8.95 17.46 20.28
C ALA A 315 8.80 18.11 21.67
N GLU A 316 9.89 18.75 22.14
CA GLU A 316 9.97 19.36 23.48
C GLU A 316 9.07 20.60 23.67
N SER A 317 8.60 21.23 22.58
CA SER A 317 7.74 22.41 22.64
C SER A 317 6.58 22.35 21.65
N LYS A 318 5.47 23.02 21.97
CA LYS A 318 4.28 23.13 21.11
C LYS A 318 4.61 23.73 19.74
N TYR A 319 5.42 24.78 19.70
CA TYR A 319 5.82 25.41 18.44
C TYR A 319 6.59 24.42 17.55
N LYS A 320 7.61 23.77 18.12
CA LYS A 320 8.47 22.86 17.36
C LYS A 320 7.71 21.66 16.84
N VAL A 321 6.83 21.05 17.64
CA VAL A 321 6.08 19.86 17.19
C VAL A 321 5.15 20.19 16.02
N VAL A 322 4.56 21.39 16.01
CA VAL A 322 3.70 21.84 14.89
C VAL A 322 4.53 22.09 13.64
N ASP A 323 5.67 22.77 13.76
CA ASP A 323 6.59 23.03 12.64
C ASP A 323 7.09 21.73 12.01
N ASP A 324 7.62 20.81 12.83
CA ASP A 324 8.10 19.51 12.40
C ASP A 324 6.98 18.69 11.73
N CYS A 325 5.78 18.66 12.33
CA CYS A 325 4.64 17.91 11.79
C CYS A 325 4.17 18.49 10.45
N ARG A 326 4.08 19.82 10.32
CA ARG A 326 3.70 20.48 9.06
C ARG A 326 4.72 20.22 7.96
N GLN A 327 6.02 20.26 8.27
CA GLN A 327 7.07 19.97 7.29
C GLN A 327 6.99 18.53 6.80
N LEU A 328 6.86 17.54 7.72
CA LEU A 328 6.74 16.13 7.35
C LEU A 328 5.47 15.86 6.55
N LEU A 329 4.34 16.43 6.96
CA LEU A 329 3.08 16.29 6.26
C LEU A 329 3.13 16.92 4.86
N ALA A 330 3.73 18.10 4.73
CA ALA A 330 3.88 18.79 3.45
C ALA A 330 4.72 17.97 2.47
N ALA A 331 5.85 17.40 2.92
CA ALA A 331 6.69 16.53 2.09
C ALA A 331 5.93 15.28 1.61
N LYS A 332 5.22 14.61 2.52
CA LYS A 332 4.38 13.44 2.21
C LYS A 332 3.26 13.79 1.22
N THR A 333 2.60 14.93 1.43
CA THR A 333 1.49 15.40 0.60
C THR A 333 1.97 15.83 -0.79
N ALA A 334 3.11 16.53 -0.89
CA ALA A 334 3.71 16.90 -2.17
C ALA A 334 4.12 15.66 -2.98
N HIS A 335 4.70 14.65 -2.34
CA HIS A 335 5.02 13.37 -2.98
C HIS A 335 3.75 12.66 -3.49
N ALA A 336 2.70 12.58 -2.66
CA ALA A 336 1.41 12.01 -3.07
C ALA A 336 0.84 12.73 -4.30
N ILE A 337 0.88 14.07 -4.35
CA ILE A 337 0.44 14.86 -5.51
C ILE A 337 1.29 14.56 -6.76
N LEU A 338 2.62 14.53 -6.63
CA LEU A 338 3.54 14.33 -7.75
C LEU A 338 3.43 12.96 -8.42
N TYR A 339 3.13 11.94 -7.63
CA TYR A 339 2.97 10.57 -8.11
C TYR A 339 1.51 10.15 -8.19
N GLY A 340 0.58 11.01 -7.80
CA GLY A 340 -0.84 10.72 -7.78
C GLY A 340 -1.70 11.54 -8.74
N MET A 341 -1.17 12.54 -9.44
CA MET A 341 -1.96 13.37 -10.35
C MET A 341 -1.84 12.95 -11.82
#